data_AF-A0A1F3H5G8-F1
#
_entry.id   AF-A0A1F3H5G8-F1
#
_cell.length_a   1.000
_cell.length_b   1.000
_cell.length_c   1.000
_cell.angle_alpha   90.00
_cell.angle_beta   90.00
_cell.angle_gamma   90.00
#
_symmetry.space_group_name_H-M   'P 1'
#
loop_
_entity.id
_entity.type
_entity.pdbx_description
1 polymer ?
#
loop_
_entity_poly.entity_id
_entity_poly.type
_entity_poly.pdbx_seq_one_letter_code
_entity_poly.pdbx_strand_id
1 'polypeptide(L)'
;MKKNWLFMLIVGLIVSCTNVKESKEYKEIQAQRDSLLMLSAGTQQEAAEMMAVISEVEANFAKIREAESYISTQSAQSGEMSQDTKDRVNENFKMISEILQRNKKQLDELNKKQSGSNKEISSLKNTINRLNNEMKESAVRLTELQNQLSLKDEQIAQLSQDVTSLAYETQQQSTTIREQDKTLHTAYYVFGTGNELKDQKILSGGFLQQTRVMKDTFNKDYFLQIDIRDVTEIPLYAPKGKLWSTHPEGTYEFVKGSDGNLVFRITDTQRFWSLTKYLIIEVN
;
A
#
# COMPACT_ATOMS: atom_id res chain seq x y z
N MET A 1 -5.69 -90.81 -78.35
CA MET A 1 -4.93 -90.76 -77.07
C MET A 1 -4.37 -89.37 -76.71
N LYS A 2 -4.46 -88.33 -77.55
CA LYS A 2 -3.96 -86.96 -77.21
C LYS A 2 -4.94 -86.09 -76.39
N LYS A 3 -6.24 -86.42 -76.37
CA LYS A 3 -7.30 -85.63 -75.71
C LYS A 3 -7.40 -85.86 -74.19
N ASN A 4 -6.96 -87.02 -73.69
CA ASN A 4 -6.97 -87.34 -72.25
C ASN A 4 -5.75 -86.77 -71.51
N TRP A 5 -4.65 -86.48 -72.21
CA TRP A 5 -3.47 -85.87 -71.61
C TRP A 5 -3.66 -84.37 -71.35
N LEU A 6 -4.43 -83.69 -72.22
CA LEU A 6 -4.80 -82.29 -72.04
C LEU A 6 -5.71 -82.08 -70.81
N PHE A 7 -6.56 -83.05 -70.49
CA PHE A 7 -7.47 -82.97 -69.35
C PHE A 7 -6.77 -83.20 -68.01
N MET A 8 -5.76 -84.09 -67.95
CA MET A 8 -4.93 -84.25 -66.74
C MET A 8 -4.04 -83.03 -66.45
N LEU A 9 -3.59 -82.32 -67.49
CA LEU A 9 -2.72 -81.14 -67.34
C LEU A 9 -3.49 -79.93 -66.81
N ILE A 10 -4.77 -79.81 -67.16
CA ILE A 10 -5.67 -78.75 -66.67
C ILE A 10 -6.08 -79.00 -65.21
N VAL A 11 -6.32 -80.25 -64.80
CA VAL A 11 -6.68 -80.59 -63.41
C VAL A 11 -5.48 -80.45 -62.44
N GLY A 12 -4.25 -80.74 -62.89
CA GLY A 12 -3.03 -80.52 -62.10
C GLY A 12 -2.73 -79.03 -61.81
N LEU A 13 -3.10 -78.13 -62.73
CA LEU A 13 -2.97 -76.67 -62.54
C LEU A 13 -3.99 -76.11 -61.54
N ILE A 14 -5.18 -76.71 -61.44
CA ILE A 14 -6.24 -76.25 -60.52
C ILE A 14 -5.91 -76.67 -59.07
N VAL A 15 -5.30 -77.83 -58.84
CA VAL A 15 -4.88 -78.28 -57.49
C VAL A 15 -3.73 -77.42 -56.93
N SER A 16 -2.81 -76.96 -57.79
CA SER A 16 -1.70 -76.07 -57.38
C SER A 16 -2.15 -74.69 -56.88
N CYS A 17 -3.38 -74.26 -57.22
CA CYS A 17 -3.95 -72.98 -56.79
C CYS A 17 -4.84 -73.07 -55.54
N THR A 18 -5.09 -74.26 -54.99
CA THR A 18 -6.08 -74.44 -53.89
C THR A 18 -5.52 -74.36 -52.48
N ASN A 19 -4.19 -74.29 -52.29
CA ASN A 19 -3.57 -74.27 -50.97
C ASN A 19 -2.60 -73.10 -50.70
N VAL A 20 -2.74 -72.00 -51.44
CA VAL A 20 -1.91 -70.77 -51.29
C VAL A 20 -1.95 -70.22 -49.86
N LYS A 21 -3.05 -70.39 -49.12
CA LYS A 21 -3.19 -69.97 -47.73
C LYS A 21 -2.39 -70.81 -46.72
N GLU A 22 -1.99 -72.02 -47.08
CA GLU A 22 -1.17 -72.89 -46.22
C GLU A 22 0.33 -72.81 -46.52
N SER A 23 0.75 -72.08 -47.57
CA SER A 23 2.16 -71.94 -47.91
C SER A 23 2.91 -71.16 -46.82
N LYS A 24 4.19 -71.52 -46.60
CA LYS A 24 5.05 -70.84 -45.62
C LYS A 24 5.17 -69.34 -45.90
N GLU A 25 5.34 -68.96 -47.17
CA GLU A 25 5.46 -67.56 -47.60
C GLU A 25 4.19 -66.75 -47.29
N TYR A 26 2.99 -67.34 -47.49
CA TYR A 26 1.73 -66.66 -47.15
C TYR A 26 1.61 -66.41 -45.64
N LYS A 27 1.98 -67.39 -44.82
CA LYS A 27 1.97 -67.25 -43.35
C LYS A 27 3.01 -66.24 -42.86
N GLU A 28 4.19 -66.17 -43.47
CA GLU A 28 5.22 -65.16 -43.17
C GLU A 28 4.76 -63.74 -43.55
N ILE A 29 4.16 -63.56 -44.73
CA ILE A 29 3.60 -62.27 -45.15
C ILE A 29 2.45 -61.85 -44.22
N GLN A 30 1.60 -62.79 -43.82
CA GLN A 30 0.53 -62.51 -42.87
C GLN A 30 1.08 -62.11 -41.49
N ALA A 31 2.09 -62.82 -40.99
CA ALA A 31 2.75 -62.48 -39.72
C ALA A 31 3.44 -61.10 -39.78
N GLN A 32 4.06 -60.74 -40.91
CA GLN A 32 4.63 -59.41 -41.11
C GLN A 32 3.55 -58.33 -41.16
N ARG A 33 2.41 -58.59 -41.83
CA ARG A 33 1.28 -57.67 -41.87
C ARG A 33 0.65 -57.47 -40.49
N ASP A 34 0.44 -58.55 -39.75
CA ASP A 34 -0.12 -58.50 -38.40
C ASP A 34 0.86 -57.79 -37.43
N SER A 35 2.17 -58.00 -37.58
CA SER A 35 3.21 -57.28 -36.86
C SER A 35 3.22 -55.78 -37.18
N LEU A 36 3.11 -55.40 -38.46
CA LEU A 36 3.04 -54.00 -38.88
C LEU A 36 1.76 -53.32 -38.38
N LEU A 37 0.62 -54.01 -38.39
CA LEU A 37 -0.65 -53.49 -37.85
C LEU A 37 -0.56 -53.29 -36.34
N MET A 38 0.07 -54.22 -35.62
CA MET A 38 0.29 -54.10 -34.17
C MET A 38 1.23 -52.94 -33.83
N LEU A 39 2.32 -52.77 -34.60
CA LEU A 39 3.24 -51.63 -34.45
C LEU A 39 2.51 -50.30 -34.72
N SER A 40 1.77 -50.21 -35.82
CA SER A 40 1.00 -49.02 -36.18
C SER A 40 -0.05 -48.67 -35.13
N ALA A 41 -0.77 -49.66 -34.59
CA ALA A 41 -1.73 -49.45 -33.51
C ALA A 41 -1.06 -48.93 -32.22
N GLY A 42 0.11 -49.47 -31.86
CA GLY A 42 0.90 -48.98 -30.72
C GLY A 42 1.36 -47.54 -30.89
N THR A 43 1.85 -47.18 -32.08
CA THR A 43 2.27 -45.80 -32.39
C THR A 43 1.10 -44.82 -32.36
N GLN A 44 -0.07 -45.23 -32.85
CA GLN A 44 -1.30 -44.42 -32.82
C GLN A 44 -1.74 -44.12 -31.39
N GLN A 45 -1.67 -45.13 -30.50
CA GLN A 45 -2.03 -44.98 -29.09
C GLN A 45 -1.05 -44.05 -28.35
N GLU A 46 0.26 -44.21 -28.56
CA GLU A 46 1.27 -43.36 -27.95
C GLU A 46 1.12 -41.89 -28.39
N ALA A 47 0.82 -41.66 -29.66
CA ALA A 47 0.54 -40.33 -30.18
C ALA A 47 -0.73 -39.72 -29.55
N ALA A 48 -1.78 -40.52 -29.34
CA ALA A 48 -3.01 -40.06 -28.70
C ALA A 48 -2.79 -39.67 -27.23
N GLU A 49 -2.03 -40.46 -26.46
CA GLU A 49 -1.62 -40.13 -25.09
C GLU A 49 -0.81 -38.83 -25.06
N MET A 50 0.13 -38.67 -25.99
CA MET A 50 0.96 -37.47 -26.08
C MET A 50 0.14 -36.21 -26.35
N MET A 51 -0.85 -36.31 -27.25
CA MET A 51 -1.79 -35.21 -27.54
C MET A 51 -2.68 -34.87 -26.34
N ALA A 52 -3.11 -35.87 -25.56
CA ALA A 52 -3.90 -35.64 -24.36
C ALA A 52 -3.12 -34.82 -23.31
N VAL A 53 -1.85 -35.18 -23.06
CA VAL A 53 -0.98 -34.43 -22.14
C VAL A 53 -0.70 -33.02 -22.67
N ILE A 54 -0.46 -32.86 -23.97
CA ILE A 54 -0.29 -31.53 -24.61
C ILE A 54 -1.53 -30.66 -24.37
N SER A 55 -2.73 -31.20 -24.60
CA SER A 55 -3.99 -30.49 -24.41
C SER A 55 -4.20 -30.08 -22.94
N GLU A 56 -3.84 -30.95 -22.00
CA GLU A 56 -3.89 -30.63 -20.57
C GLU A 56 -2.93 -29.50 -20.20
N VAL A 57 -1.69 -29.56 -20.68
CA VAL A 57 -0.67 -28.51 -20.44
C VAL A 57 -1.12 -27.18 -21.03
N GLU A 58 -1.73 -27.17 -22.22
CA GLU A 58 -2.30 -25.96 -22.82
C GLU A 58 -3.45 -25.37 -22.01
N ALA A 59 -4.39 -26.21 -21.55
CA ALA A 59 -5.48 -25.78 -20.67
C ALA A 59 -4.94 -25.20 -19.34
N ASN A 60 -3.88 -25.81 -18.82
CA ASN A 60 -3.18 -25.32 -17.63
C ASN A 60 -2.54 -23.94 -17.87
N PHE A 61 -1.93 -23.69 -19.03
CA PHE A 61 -1.42 -22.35 -19.37
C PHE A 61 -2.53 -21.31 -19.51
N ALA A 62 -3.71 -21.68 -20.03
CA ALA A 62 -4.85 -20.78 -20.07
C ALA A 62 -5.26 -20.33 -18.65
N LYS A 63 -5.32 -21.27 -17.69
CA LYS A 63 -5.59 -20.96 -16.28
C LYS A 63 -4.50 -20.09 -15.65
N ILE A 64 -3.23 -20.35 -15.95
CA ILE A 64 -2.12 -19.52 -15.49
C ILE A 64 -2.31 -18.08 -15.98
N ARG A 65 -2.60 -17.87 -17.27
CA ARG A 65 -2.77 -16.52 -17.82
C ARG A 65 -3.96 -15.77 -17.21
N GLU A 66 -5.06 -16.47 -16.93
CA GLU A 66 -6.21 -15.88 -16.23
C GLU A 66 -5.82 -15.42 -14.82
N ALA A 67 -5.14 -16.27 -14.06
CA ALA A 67 -4.65 -15.95 -12.72
C ALA A 67 -3.61 -14.81 -12.74
N GLU A 68 -2.65 -14.84 -13.68
CA GLU A 68 -1.67 -13.76 -13.91
C GLU A 68 -2.36 -12.44 -14.24
N SER A 69 -3.40 -12.46 -15.09
CA SER A 69 -4.16 -11.26 -15.46
C SER A 69 -4.91 -10.68 -14.26
N TYR A 70 -5.51 -11.53 -13.42
CA TYR A 70 -6.12 -11.10 -12.16
C TYR A 70 -5.07 -10.43 -11.26
N ILE A 71 -3.95 -11.11 -10.99
CA ILE A 71 -2.87 -10.57 -10.13
C ILE A 71 -2.37 -9.23 -10.67
N SER A 72 -2.09 -9.14 -11.97
CA SER A 72 -1.61 -7.91 -12.62
C SER A 72 -2.62 -6.76 -12.51
N THR A 73 -3.92 -7.06 -12.66
CA THR A 73 -4.96 -6.03 -12.54
C THR A 73 -5.04 -5.50 -11.11
N GLN A 74 -5.01 -6.40 -10.12
CA GLN A 74 -5.06 -5.98 -8.72
C GLN A 74 -3.78 -5.27 -8.30
N SER A 75 -2.61 -5.74 -8.76
CA SER A 75 -1.32 -5.11 -8.46
C SER A 75 -1.16 -3.75 -9.15
N ALA A 76 -1.87 -3.46 -10.24
CA ALA A 76 -1.85 -2.15 -10.89
C ALA A 76 -2.67 -1.08 -10.15
N GLN A 77 -3.60 -1.48 -9.27
CA GLN A 77 -4.40 -0.53 -8.49
C GLN A 77 -3.53 0.28 -7.52
N SER A 78 -3.93 1.53 -7.28
CA SER A 78 -3.28 2.42 -6.32
C SER A 78 -3.83 2.20 -4.92
N GLY A 79 -2.94 2.27 -3.92
CA GLY A 79 -3.30 2.10 -2.51
C GLY A 79 -3.14 0.67 -2.03
N GLU A 80 -3.45 0.46 -0.75
CA GLU A 80 -3.34 -0.85 -0.11
C GLU A 80 -4.48 -1.77 -0.55
N MET A 81 -4.12 -3.01 -0.91
CA MET A 81 -5.09 -4.05 -1.24
C MET A 81 -5.89 -4.45 0.00
N SER A 82 -7.18 -4.73 -0.17
CA SER A 82 -7.96 -5.34 0.90
C SER A 82 -7.41 -6.72 1.28
N GLN A 83 -7.65 -7.16 2.52
CA GLN A 83 -7.18 -8.47 2.97
C GLN A 83 -7.71 -9.62 2.08
N ASP A 84 -8.99 -9.59 1.70
CA ASP A 84 -9.58 -10.56 0.78
C ASP A 84 -8.84 -10.60 -0.57
N THR A 85 -8.49 -9.43 -1.10
CA THR A 85 -7.73 -9.34 -2.35
C THR A 85 -6.33 -9.92 -2.19
N LYS A 86 -5.63 -9.64 -1.09
CA LYS A 86 -4.30 -10.20 -0.79
C LYS A 86 -4.37 -11.72 -0.70
N ASP A 87 -5.35 -12.26 0.00
CA ASP A 87 -5.54 -13.71 0.16
C ASP A 87 -5.77 -14.38 -1.19
N ARG A 88 -6.67 -13.82 -2.02
CA ARG A 88 -6.93 -14.33 -3.39
C ARG A 88 -5.71 -14.24 -4.30
N VAL A 89 -4.89 -13.19 -4.18
CA VAL A 89 -3.64 -13.06 -4.93
C VAL A 89 -2.67 -14.18 -4.52
N ASN A 90 -2.52 -14.44 -3.23
CA ASN A 90 -1.66 -15.49 -2.69
C ASN A 90 -2.12 -16.90 -3.13
N GLU A 91 -3.44 -17.15 -3.11
CA GLU A 91 -4.02 -18.39 -3.62
C GLU A 91 -3.72 -18.60 -5.10
N ASN A 92 -3.82 -17.56 -5.92
CA ASN A 92 -3.48 -17.62 -7.34
C ASN A 92 -1.98 -17.90 -7.55
N PHE A 93 -1.07 -17.29 -6.77
CA PHE A 93 0.36 -17.62 -6.83
C PHE A 93 0.63 -19.10 -6.53
N LYS A 94 0.00 -19.62 -5.48
CA LYS A 94 0.11 -21.03 -5.10
C LYS A 94 -0.40 -21.93 -6.22
N MET A 95 -1.57 -21.62 -6.77
CA MET A 95 -2.16 -22.35 -7.90
C MET A 95 -1.23 -22.36 -9.11
N ILE A 96 -0.70 -21.20 -9.53
CA ILE A 96 0.21 -21.10 -10.67
C ILE A 96 1.47 -21.94 -10.43
N SER A 97 2.05 -21.86 -9.22
CA SER A 97 3.25 -22.64 -8.86
C SER A 97 3.01 -24.14 -8.96
N GLU A 98 1.88 -24.63 -8.43
CA GLU A 98 1.50 -26.04 -8.50
C GLU A 98 1.28 -26.50 -9.96
N ILE A 99 0.61 -25.67 -10.77
CA ILE A 99 0.39 -25.96 -12.19
C ILE A 99 1.71 -26.00 -12.95
N LEU A 100 2.61 -25.04 -12.73
CA LEU A 100 3.94 -25.01 -13.37
C LEU A 100 4.76 -26.25 -13.00
N GLN A 101 4.71 -26.68 -11.73
CA GLN A 101 5.40 -27.90 -11.29
C GLN A 101 4.84 -29.15 -11.98
N ARG A 102 3.51 -29.25 -12.12
CA ARG A 102 2.86 -30.35 -12.83
C ARG A 102 3.19 -30.36 -14.32
N ASN A 103 3.04 -29.21 -14.98
CA ASN A 103 3.36 -29.03 -16.39
C ASN A 103 4.83 -29.38 -16.67
N LYS A 104 5.75 -29.00 -15.77
CA LYS A 104 7.16 -29.37 -15.89
C LYS A 104 7.37 -30.89 -15.95
N LYS A 105 6.75 -31.63 -15.03
CA LYS A 105 6.83 -33.11 -15.02
C LYS A 105 6.26 -33.71 -16.30
N GLN A 106 5.10 -33.23 -16.74
CA GLN A 106 4.45 -33.66 -17.98
C GLN A 106 5.31 -33.37 -19.21
N LEU A 107 5.90 -32.17 -19.31
CA LEU A 107 6.79 -31.80 -20.40
C LEU A 107 8.10 -32.61 -20.38
N ASP A 108 8.64 -32.93 -19.21
CA ASP A 108 9.82 -33.79 -19.08
C ASP A 108 9.53 -35.22 -19.57
N GLU A 109 8.34 -35.75 -19.30
CA GLU A 109 7.86 -37.05 -19.84
C GLU A 109 7.67 -37.00 -21.36
N LEU A 110 7.05 -35.93 -21.87
CA LEU A 110 6.89 -35.70 -23.30
C LEU A 110 8.24 -35.63 -24.03
N ASN A 111 9.21 -34.91 -23.46
CA ASN A 111 10.57 -34.79 -24.00
C ASN A 111 11.30 -36.15 -24.08
N LYS A 112 11.09 -37.03 -23.08
CA LYS A 112 11.64 -38.41 -23.09
C LYS A 112 11.02 -39.25 -24.20
N LYS A 113 9.68 -39.26 -24.31
CA LYS A 113 8.96 -40.00 -25.38
C LYS A 113 9.32 -39.48 -26.78
N GLN A 114 9.51 -38.17 -26.93
CA GLN A 114 9.94 -37.54 -28.18
C GLN A 114 11.29 -38.05 -28.69
N SER A 115 12.24 -38.37 -27.80
CA SER A 115 13.62 -38.72 -28.18
C SER A 115 13.75 -40.12 -28.81
N GLY A 116 12.71 -40.97 -28.70
CA GLY A 116 12.69 -42.33 -29.22
C GLY A 116 11.94 -42.55 -30.54
N SER A 117 11.20 -41.55 -31.06
CA SER A 117 10.31 -41.71 -32.22
C SER A 117 10.89 -41.16 -33.53
N ASN A 118 10.81 -41.96 -34.61
CA ASN A 118 11.34 -41.64 -35.94
C ASN A 118 10.44 -40.64 -36.70
N LYS A 119 11.07 -39.66 -37.37
CA LYS A 119 10.63 -38.67 -38.41
C LYS A 119 9.17 -38.16 -38.55
N GLU A 120 8.12 -38.88 -38.19
CA GLU A 120 6.71 -38.51 -38.45
C GLU A 120 6.11 -37.50 -37.45
N ILE A 121 6.87 -37.03 -36.46
CA ILE A 121 6.35 -36.21 -35.36
C ILE A 121 7.07 -34.85 -35.22
N SER A 122 7.44 -34.22 -36.35
CA SER A 122 8.06 -32.89 -36.31
C SER A 122 7.12 -31.81 -35.71
N SER A 123 5.81 -31.92 -35.93
CA SER A 123 4.79 -31.00 -35.42
C SER A 123 4.63 -31.07 -33.90
N LEU A 124 4.62 -32.27 -33.30
CA LEU A 124 4.52 -32.39 -31.85
C LEU A 124 5.82 -31.98 -31.17
N LYS A 125 6.98 -32.23 -31.78
CA LYS A 125 8.26 -31.69 -31.29
C LYS A 125 8.24 -30.16 -31.23
N ASN A 126 7.73 -29.49 -32.27
CA ASN A 126 7.59 -28.04 -32.27
C ASN A 126 6.62 -27.57 -31.18
N THR A 127 5.54 -28.32 -30.95
CA THR A 127 4.56 -28.03 -29.88
C THR A 127 5.19 -28.16 -28.50
N ILE A 128 5.90 -29.25 -28.23
CA ILE A 128 6.61 -29.48 -26.96
C ILE A 128 7.64 -28.36 -26.73
N ASN A 129 8.42 -27.99 -27.75
CA ASN A 129 9.36 -26.87 -27.64
C ASN A 129 8.67 -25.54 -27.30
N ARG A 130 7.54 -25.24 -27.96
CA ARG A 130 6.74 -24.05 -27.66
C ARG A 130 6.23 -24.07 -26.22
N LEU A 131 5.69 -25.19 -25.75
CA LEU A 131 5.19 -25.32 -24.37
C LEU A 131 6.32 -25.22 -23.33
N ASN A 132 7.51 -25.74 -23.63
CA ASN A 132 8.69 -25.55 -22.78
C ASN A 132 9.11 -24.07 -22.70
N ASN A 133 9.01 -23.33 -23.80
CA ASN A 133 9.29 -21.89 -23.80
C ASN A 133 8.23 -21.11 -23.02
N GLU A 134 6.94 -21.40 -23.24
CA GLU A 134 5.84 -20.79 -22.46
C GLU A 134 5.98 -21.07 -20.96
N MET A 135 6.43 -22.28 -20.57
CA MET A 135 6.71 -22.62 -19.17
C MET A 135 7.79 -21.72 -18.57
N LYS A 136 8.89 -21.51 -19.30
CA LYS A 136 9.97 -20.63 -18.86
C LYS A 136 9.50 -19.19 -18.73
N GLU A 137 8.78 -18.70 -19.73
CA GLU A 137 8.23 -17.34 -19.72
C GLU A 137 7.23 -17.13 -18.59
N SER A 138 6.34 -18.09 -18.34
CA SER A 138 5.39 -18.05 -17.22
C SER A 138 6.10 -18.03 -15.86
N ALA A 139 7.17 -18.82 -15.69
CA ALA A 139 7.96 -18.80 -14.46
C ALA A 139 8.67 -17.46 -14.23
N VAL A 140 9.13 -16.81 -15.31
CA VAL A 140 9.69 -15.45 -15.24
C VAL A 140 8.63 -14.43 -14.87
N ARG A 141 7.45 -14.47 -15.52
CA ARG A 141 6.33 -13.58 -15.20
C ARG A 141 5.87 -13.72 -13.75
N LEU A 142 5.81 -14.96 -13.23
CA LEU A 142 5.46 -15.23 -11.84
C LEU A 142 6.42 -14.52 -10.87
N THR A 143 7.73 -14.68 -11.09
CA THR A 143 8.76 -14.05 -10.26
C THR A 143 8.68 -12.53 -10.33
N GLU A 144 8.46 -11.97 -11.53
CA GLU A 144 8.32 -10.52 -11.71
C GLU A 144 7.11 -9.97 -10.96
N LEU A 145 5.95 -10.64 -11.06
CA LEU A 145 4.75 -10.24 -10.32
C LEU A 145 4.96 -10.29 -8.79
N GLN A 146 5.70 -11.27 -8.29
CA GLN A 146 6.07 -11.36 -6.87
C GLN A 146 6.94 -10.18 -6.44
N ASN A 147 7.97 -9.85 -7.24
CA ASN A 147 8.87 -8.74 -6.95
C ASN A 147 8.13 -7.39 -6.94
N GLN A 148 7.25 -7.16 -7.93
CA GLN A 148 6.48 -5.92 -8.01
C GLN A 148 5.57 -5.73 -6.80
N LEU A 149 4.92 -6.80 -6.32
CA LEU A 149 4.10 -6.75 -5.11
C LEU A 149 4.93 -6.48 -3.85
N SER A 150 6.09 -7.13 -3.70
CA SER A 150 6.99 -6.90 -2.56
C SER A 150 7.45 -5.43 -2.50
N LEU A 151 7.85 -4.86 -3.64
CA LEU A 151 8.25 -3.45 -3.71
C LEU A 151 7.10 -2.50 -3.36
N LYS A 152 5.87 -2.84 -3.77
CA LYS A 152 4.68 -2.05 -3.40
C LYS A 152 4.39 -2.13 -1.91
N ASP A 153 4.49 -3.31 -1.30
CA ASP A 153 4.26 -3.47 0.14
C ASP A 153 5.27 -2.66 0.95
N GLU A 154 6.54 -2.64 0.54
CA GLU A 154 7.57 -1.79 1.15
C GLU A 154 7.23 -0.29 1.01
N GLN A 155 6.78 0.15 -0.18
CA GLN A 155 6.36 1.54 -0.40
C GLN A 155 5.16 1.92 0.47
N ILE A 156 4.16 1.04 0.59
CA ILE A 156 2.99 1.27 1.44
C ILE A 156 3.39 1.37 2.91
N ALA A 157 4.30 0.51 3.38
CA ALA A 157 4.83 0.56 4.74
C ALA A 157 5.55 1.89 5.01
N GLN A 158 6.39 2.34 4.09
CA GLN A 158 7.09 3.62 4.19
C GLN A 158 6.11 4.79 4.22
N LEU A 159 5.15 4.84 3.29
CA LEU A 159 4.13 5.90 3.26
C LEU A 159 3.30 5.93 4.55
N SER A 160 2.97 4.78 5.12
CA SER A 160 2.23 4.68 6.38
C SER A 160 3.05 5.25 7.56
N GLN A 161 4.35 5.00 7.57
CA GLN A 161 5.26 5.58 8.56
C GLN A 161 5.36 7.10 8.40
N ASP A 162 5.51 7.59 7.16
CA ASP A 162 5.60 9.02 6.86
C ASP A 162 4.33 9.77 7.27
N VAL A 163 3.15 9.20 6.98
CA VAL A 163 1.85 9.76 7.41
C VAL A 163 1.75 9.84 8.93
N THR A 164 2.17 8.79 9.64
CA THR A 164 2.16 8.78 11.11
C THR A 164 3.11 9.83 11.68
N SER A 165 4.31 9.96 11.12
CA SER A 165 5.29 10.97 11.51
C SER A 165 4.76 12.39 11.28
N LEU A 166 4.17 12.65 10.11
CA LEU A 166 3.61 13.95 9.76
C LEU A 166 2.43 14.32 10.67
N ALA A 167 1.57 13.36 11.01
CA ALA A 167 0.47 13.58 11.94
C ALA A 167 0.98 13.97 13.33
N TYR A 168 2.04 13.29 13.82
CA TYR A 168 2.68 13.62 15.08
C TYR A 168 3.32 15.02 15.08
N GLU A 169 4.08 15.34 14.02
CA GLU A 169 4.70 16.66 13.86
C GLU A 169 3.65 17.77 13.82
N THR A 170 2.57 17.58 13.07
CA THR A 170 1.46 18.53 12.98
C THR A 170 0.83 18.78 14.34
N GLN A 171 0.63 17.73 15.15
CA GLN A 171 0.06 17.86 16.49
C GLN A 171 1.00 18.63 17.44
N GLN A 172 2.31 18.37 17.37
CA GLN A 172 3.31 19.10 18.16
C GLN A 172 3.38 20.58 17.76
N GLN A 173 3.39 20.87 16.47
CA GLN A 173 3.39 22.24 15.95
C GLN A 173 2.12 22.98 16.36
N SER A 174 0.95 22.35 16.25
CA SER A 174 -0.32 22.94 16.68
C SER A 174 -0.33 23.27 18.18
N THR A 175 0.21 22.38 19.01
CA THR A 175 0.34 22.62 20.46
C THR A 175 1.28 23.79 20.74
N THR A 176 2.44 23.81 20.08
CA THR A 176 3.42 24.91 20.20
C THR A 176 2.81 26.25 19.78
N ILE A 177 2.11 26.29 18.65
CA ILE A 177 1.44 27.50 18.15
C ILE A 177 0.41 27.98 19.16
N ARG A 178 -0.39 27.07 19.75
CA ARG A 178 -1.40 27.43 20.75
C ARG A 178 -0.77 27.98 22.03
N GLU A 179 0.34 27.40 22.48
CA GLU A 179 1.09 27.88 23.65
C GLU A 179 1.73 29.25 23.40
N GLN A 180 2.32 29.44 22.21
CA GLN A 180 2.88 30.71 21.78
C GLN A 180 1.78 31.77 21.64
N ASP A 181 0.64 31.45 21.03
CA ASP A 181 -0.51 32.34 20.93
C ASP A 181 -1.00 32.78 22.31
N LYS A 182 -1.19 31.82 23.22
CA LYS A 182 -1.58 32.12 24.61
C LYS A 182 -0.57 33.02 25.30
N THR A 183 0.73 32.77 25.12
CA THR A 183 1.81 33.55 25.74
C THR A 183 1.84 34.98 25.17
N LEU A 184 1.72 35.15 23.85
CA LEU A 184 1.71 36.45 23.18
C LEU A 184 0.54 37.34 23.64
N HIS A 185 -0.61 36.71 23.91
CA HIS A 185 -1.82 37.40 24.33
C HIS A 185 -2.00 37.47 25.85
N THR A 186 -1.09 36.91 26.64
CA THR A 186 -1.15 37.03 28.09
C THR A 186 -0.61 38.38 28.54
N ALA A 187 -1.40 39.08 29.35
CA ALA A 187 -0.94 40.21 30.14
C ALA A 187 -1.34 40.05 31.62
N TYR A 188 -0.82 40.93 32.45
CA TYR A 188 -0.95 40.89 33.89
C TYR A 188 -1.40 42.27 34.37
N TYR A 189 -2.43 42.34 35.20
CA TYR A 189 -2.87 43.61 35.77
C TYR A 189 -3.06 43.54 37.28
N VAL A 190 -2.93 44.68 37.93
CA VAL A 190 -3.20 44.88 39.34
C VAL A 190 -3.72 46.29 39.58
N PHE A 191 -4.70 46.41 40.47
CA PHE A 191 -5.06 47.70 41.03
C PHE A 191 -5.22 47.57 42.54
N GLY A 192 -4.89 48.63 43.28
CA GLY A 192 -4.96 48.66 44.73
C GLY A 192 -4.58 50.02 45.28
N THR A 193 -4.74 50.20 46.58
CA THR A 193 -4.31 51.43 47.25
C THR A 193 -2.79 51.56 47.21
N GLY A 194 -2.29 52.80 47.31
CA GLY A 194 -0.85 53.05 47.30
C GLY A 194 -0.08 52.30 48.42
N ASN A 195 -0.74 51.96 49.52
CA ASN A 195 -0.15 51.16 50.60
C ASN A 195 -0.09 49.68 50.23
N GLU A 196 -1.19 49.09 49.72
CA GLU A 196 -1.22 47.68 49.30
C GLU A 196 -0.18 47.39 48.20
N LEU A 197 -0.07 48.28 47.20
CA LEU A 197 0.91 48.14 46.13
C LEU A 197 2.36 48.26 46.64
N LYS A 198 2.61 49.01 47.71
CA LYS A 198 3.94 49.10 48.36
C LYS A 198 4.26 47.88 49.20
N ASP A 199 3.28 47.40 49.97
CA ASP A 199 3.41 46.20 50.80
C ASP A 199 3.72 44.96 49.94
N GLN A 200 3.12 44.88 48.75
CA GLN A 200 3.39 43.83 47.76
C GLN A 200 4.66 44.07 46.92
N LYS A 201 5.44 45.11 47.24
CA LYS A 201 6.68 45.48 46.52
C LYS A 201 6.47 45.74 45.02
N ILE A 202 5.28 46.20 44.64
CA ILE A 202 4.95 46.58 43.25
C ILE A 202 5.36 48.04 43.02
N LEU A 203 5.06 48.90 44.00
CA LEU A 203 5.54 50.28 44.05
C LEU A 203 6.62 50.42 45.13
N SER A 204 7.67 51.16 44.81
CA SER A 204 8.64 51.66 45.79
C SER A 204 8.27 53.09 46.18
N GLY A 205 8.48 53.49 47.43
CA GLY A 205 8.27 54.87 47.88
C GLY A 205 8.12 55.01 49.39
N GLY A 206 8.44 56.20 49.92
CA GLY A 206 8.35 56.53 51.35
C GLY A 206 8.29 58.04 51.56
N PHE A 207 8.24 58.52 52.80
CA PHE A 207 8.06 59.96 53.12
C PHE A 207 9.07 60.90 52.44
N LEU A 208 10.23 60.39 52.02
CA LEU A 208 11.31 61.14 51.36
C LEU A 208 11.74 60.59 49.99
N GLN A 209 11.12 59.53 49.47
CA GLN A 209 11.53 58.89 48.21
C GLN A 209 10.42 58.92 47.16
N GLN A 210 10.77 59.27 45.92
CA GLN A 210 9.85 59.31 44.79
C GLN A 210 9.24 57.93 44.52
N THR A 211 7.92 57.88 44.36
CA THR A 211 7.21 56.63 44.09
C THR A 211 7.48 56.16 42.66
N ARG A 212 7.94 54.92 42.50
CA ARG A 212 8.27 54.31 41.19
C ARG A 212 7.94 52.82 41.19
N VAL A 213 7.60 52.28 40.03
CA VAL A 213 7.43 50.83 39.82
C VAL A 213 8.76 50.12 40.11
N MET A 214 8.72 49.06 40.93
CA MET A 214 9.91 48.27 41.23
C MET A 214 10.36 47.47 40.01
N LYS A 215 11.65 47.52 39.69
CA LYS A 215 12.27 46.70 38.65
C LYS A 215 12.83 45.44 39.31
N ASP A 216 12.49 44.27 38.78
CA ASP A 216 13.08 42.95 39.06
C ASP A 216 12.71 42.22 40.37
N THR A 217 11.77 42.71 41.20
CA THR A 217 11.44 42.01 42.49
C THR A 217 10.00 42.20 43.00
N PHE A 218 9.03 42.48 42.12
CA PHE A 218 7.63 42.58 42.54
C PHE A 218 6.95 41.20 42.61
N ASN A 219 6.03 41.03 43.55
CA ASN A 219 5.27 39.79 43.72
C ASN A 219 4.33 39.57 42.51
N LYS A 220 4.73 38.69 41.58
CA LYS A 220 3.95 38.38 40.38
C LYS A 220 2.63 37.66 40.70
N ASP A 221 2.54 36.99 41.85
CA ASP A 221 1.35 36.26 42.28
C ASP A 221 0.19 37.20 42.64
N TYR A 222 0.49 38.49 42.88
CA TYR A 222 -0.50 39.51 43.16
C TYR A 222 -1.11 40.13 41.88
N PHE A 223 -0.61 39.76 40.71
CA PHE A 223 -1.18 40.18 39.44
C PHE A 223 -2.24 39.18 38.96
N LEU A 224 -3.33 39.71 38.44
CA LEU A 224 -4.33 38.93 37.73
C LEU A 224 -3.87 38.74 36.28
N GLN A 225 -3.78 37.48 35.86
CA GLN A 225 -3.49 37.11 34.47
C GLN A 225 -4.74 37.28 33.60
N ILE A 226 -4.59 37.93 32.46
CA ILE A 226 -5.66 38.16 31.48
C ILE A 226 -5.21 37.81 30.06
N ASP A 227 -6.18 37.45 29.22
CA ASP A 227 -6.01 37.49 27.77
C ASP A 227 -6.37 38.90 27.28
N ILE A 228 -5.42 39.56 26.62
CA ILE A 228 -5.58 40.93 26.15
C ILE A 228 -6.69 41.10 25.11
N ARG A 229 -7.10 40.01 24.45
CA ARG A 229 -8.19 40.04 23.45
C ARG A 229 -9.56 40.15 24.09
N ASP A 230 -9.71 39.58 25.28
CA ASP A 230 -10.99 39.46 25.98
C ASP A 230 -11.22 40.61 26.97
N VAL A 231 -10.15 41.09 27.61
CA VAL A 231 -10.23 42.09 28.69
C VAL A 231 -9.79 43.46 28.18
N THR A 232 -10.76 44.32 27.90
CA THR A 232 -10.56 45.73 27.49
C THR A 232 -11.04 46.75 28.50
N GLU A 233 -11.83 46.34 29.50
CA GLU A 233 -12.33 47.18 30.57
C GLU A 233 -12.06 46.55 31.94
N ILE A 234 -11.56 47.35 32.88
CA ILE A 234 -11.25 46.93 34.25
C ILE A 234 -11.97 47.87 35.22
N PRO A 235 -13.03 47.42 35.92
CA PRO A 235 -13.68 48.22 36.96
C PRO A 235 -12.75 48.36 38.17
N LEU A 236 -12.52 49.59 38.62
CA LEU A 236 -11.55 49.91 39.68
C LEU A 236 -12.21 50.08 41.07
N TYR A 237 -13.54 50.12 41.13
CA TYR A 237 -14.33 50.23 42.38
C TYR A 237 -13.90 51.39 43.30
N ALA A 238 -13.33 52.45 42.72
CA ALA A 238 -12.86 53.63 43.43
C ALA A 238 -13.12 54.90 42.61
N PRO A 239 -13.32 56.06 43.26
CA PRO A 239 -13.63 57.31 42.57
C PRO A 239 -12.42 57.96 41.89
N LYS A 240 -11.18 57.60 42.28
CA LYS A 240 -9.94 58.12 41.67
C LYS A 240 -8.97 56.97 41.36
N GLY A 241 -8.21 57.16 40.29
CA GLY A 241 -7.24 56.19 39.80
C GLY A 241 -6.03 56.88 39.17
N LYS A 242 -4.85 56.28 39.33
CA LYS A 242 -3.59 56.75 38.74
C LYS A 242 -2.85 55.59 38.11
N LEU A 243 -2.52 55.71 36.82
CA LEU A 243 -1.71 54.73 36.10
C LEU A 243 -0.23 54.89 36.45
N TRP A 244 0.44 53.79 36.81
CA TRP A 244 1.87 53.75 37.12
C TRP A 244 2.71 53.01 36.08
N SER A 245 2.12 52.07 35.34
CA SER A 245 2.79 51.36 34.25
C SER A 245 2.88 52.21 32.98
N THR A 246 3.94 52.00 32.19
CA THR A 246 4.20 52.77 30.96
C THR A 246 3.44 52.17 29.77
N HIS A 247 2.40 52.86 29.31
CA HIS A 247 1.64 52.50 28.10
C HIS A 247 1.54 53.72 27.17
N PRO A 248 1.45 53.53 25.84
CA PRO A 248 1.33 54.66 24.91
C PRO A 248 0.11 55.54 25.21
N GLU A 249 0.31 56.85 25.18
CA GLU A 249 -0.79 57.80 25.36
C GLU A 249 -1.86 57.65 24.26
N GLY A 250 -3.12 57.94 24.60
CA GLY A 250 -4.24 57.80 23.67
C GLY A 250 -4.71 56.36 23.41
N THR A 251 -4.14 55.37 24.10
CA THR A 251 -4.55 53.95 24.00
C THR A 251 -5.42 53.46 25.18
N TYR A 252 -5.73 54.36 26.12
CA TYR A 252 -6.56 54.07 27.29
C TYR A 252 -7.24 55.34 27.84
N GLU A 253 -8.28 55.16 28.66
CA GLU A 253 -8.99 56.23 29.36
C GLU A 253 -9.56 55.76 30.72
N PHE A 254 -9.75 56.71 31.65
CA PHE A 254 -10.50 56.49 32.89
C PHE A 254 -11.91 57.04 32.71
N VAL A 255 -12.90 56.15 32.71
CA VAL A 255 -14.31 56.50 32.53
C VAL A 255 -15.03 56.43 33.86
N LYS A 256 -15.83 57.45 34.19
CA LYS A 256 -16.65 57.43 35.40
C LYS A 256 -17.96 56.68 35.17
N GLY A 257 -18.18 55.62 35.94
CA GLY A 257 -19.40 54.82 35.93
C GLY A 257 -20.59 55.54 36.58
N SER A 258 -21.79 55.00 36.36
CA SER A 258 -23.04 55.52 36.95
C SER A 258 -23.08 55.41 38.48
N ASP A 259 -22.29 54.49 39.05
CA ASP A 259 -22.09 54.27 40.48
C ASP A 259 -21.08 55.24 41.12
N GLY A 260 -20.45 56.10 40.32
CA GLY A 260 -19.42 57.03 40.76
C GLY A 260 -18.00 56.47 40.81
N ASN A 261 -17.81 55.17 40.55
CA ASN A 261 -16.51 54.51 40.48
C ASN A 261 -15.89 54.66 39.09
N LEU A 262 -14.56 54.51 38.99
CA LEU A 262 -13.86 54.51 37.72
C LEU A 262 -13.81 53.12 37.09
N VAL A 263 -13.88 53.10 35.77
CA VAL A 263 -13.56 51.97 34.90
C VAL A 263 -12.34 52.38 34.05
N PHE A 264 -11.30 51.57 34.09
CA PHE A 264 -10.16 51.73 33.19
C PHE A 264 -10.47 51.04 31.86
N ARG A 265 -10.54 51.80 30.77
CA ARG A 265 -10.83 51.29 29.44
C ARG A 265 -9.60 51.37 28.55
N ILE A 266 -9.28 50.28 27.88
CA ILE A 266 -8.25 50.17 26.85
C ILE A 266 -8.93 50.38 25.50
N THR A 267 -8.53 51.42 24.76
CA THR A 267 -9.14 51.80 23.48
C THR A 267 -8.39 51.22 22.28
N ASP A 268 -7.11 50.88 22.46
CA ASP A 268 -6.30 50.16 21.47
C ASP A 268 -5.41 49.13 22.16
N THR A 269 -5.90 47.89 22.24
CA THR A 269 -5.23 46.78 22.92
C THR A 269 -3.81 46.52 22.40
N GLN A 270 -3.61 46.51 21.08
CA GLN A 270 -2.33 46.14 20.49
C GLN A 270 -1.26 47.19 20.79
N ARG A 271 -1.60 48.49 20.62
CA ARG A 271 -0.68 49.58 20.97
C ARG A 271 -0.50 49.68 22.48
N PHE A 272 -1.55 49.52 23.28
CA PHE A 272 -1.48 49.59 24.74
C PHE A 272 -0.47 48.60 25.33
N TRP A 273 -0.50 47.33 24.89
CA TRP A 273 0.36 46.26 25.40
C TRP A 273 1.71 46.11 24.65
N SER A 274 2.10 47.11 23.85
CA SER A 274 3.33 47.07 23.04
C SER A 274 4.61 47.34 23.84
N LEU A 275 4.53 48.15 24.89
CA LEU A 275 5.69 48.54 25.70
C LEU A 275 5.91 47.62 26.91
N THR A 276 4.82 47.14 27.51
CA THR A 276 4.83 46.25 28.68
C THR A 276 3.57 45.41 28.72
N LYS A 277 3.65 44.19 29.26
CA LYS A 277 2.51 43.30 29.55
C LYS A 277 2.00 43.42 30.99
N TYR A 278 2.46 44.43 31.74
CA TYR A 278 2.06 44.66 33.12
C TYR A 278 1.32 46.00 33.25
N LEU A 279 0.10 45.95 33.77
CA LEU A 279 -0.74 47.11 34.08
C LEU A 279 -0.82 47.31 35.60
N ILE A 280 -0.46 48.50 36.07
CA ILE A 280 -0.45 48.85 37.50
C ILE A 280 -1.23 50.14 37.71
N ILE A 281 -2.32 50.08 38.47
CA ILE A 281 -3.19 51.23 38.75
C ILE A 281 -3.30 51.42 40.26
N GLU A 282 -2.96 52.61 40.76
CA GLU A 282 -3.24 52.99 42.14
C GLU A 282 -4.64 53.58 42.23
N VAL A 283 -5.45 53.14 43.20
CA VAL A 283 -6.81 53.64 43.44
C VAL A 283 -6.92 54.33 44.79
N ASN A 284 -7.75 55.39 44.87
CA ASN A 284 -8.00 56.20 46.08
C ASN A 284 -9.42 56.76 46.11
#